data_AF-A0A9E3MUK8-F1
#
_entry.id   AF-A0A9E3MUK8-F1
#
_cell.length_a   1.000
_cell.length_b   1.000
_cell.length_c   1.000
_cell.angle_alpha   90.00
_cell.angle_beta   90.00
_cell.angle_gamma   90.00
#
_symmetry.space_group_name_H-M   'P 1'
#
loop_
_entity.id
_entity.type
_entity.pdbx_description
1 polymer ?
#
loop_
_entity_poly.entity_id
_entity_poly.type
_entity_poly.pdbx_seq_one_letter_code
_entity_poly.pdbx_strand_id
1 'polypeptide(L)'
;MPRRTSRTALDRLRTPGRLTGFLKTASICVLIAGLLSPLAQTASAAEATAANDYCGGQCSDILPPGENGNATLAQVLLNQAFGTQPDHAEDQLGPYANLAKGYSGLTNSTINTFFNDASFGVPSDQVASTLSPAGRTDVTIVRDKKTGVPHITGTTRYGTEFGAGYAAAQDRLWLMDVFRHVGRGQLTAFAGGAASNQGLEQQFWRNAPYSEADLQAQIDNAVANNGARGQQALADANAYLAGINSYIDASDSGRYFPGEYVLTGHKDSITNAGTIDHFKITDLVALASVIGALFGSGGGGEVNNAISLMAA
;
A
#
# COMPACT_ATOMS: atom_id res chain seq x y z
N MET A 1 21.62 -8.17 -51.19
CA MET A 1 20.86 -9.42 -50.96
C MET A 1 20.64 -9.59 -49.47
N PRO A 2 19.41 -9.37 -48.95
CA PRO A 2 19.16 -9.45 -47.52
C PRO A 2 18.85 -10.89 -47.12
N ARG A 3 19.59 -11.42 -46.14
CA ARG A 3 19.27 -12.69 -45.48
C ARG A 3 18.15 -12.46 -44.47
N ARG A 4 16.94 -12.84 -44.86
CA ARG A 4 15.80 -13.09 -43.97
C ARG A 4 16.06 -14.37 -43.19
N THR A 5 16.04 -14.30 -41.86
CA THR A 5 15.79 -15.46 -41.01
C THR A 5 14.72 -15.10 -39.98
N SER A 6 13.67 -15.92 -40.02
CA SER A 6 12.45 -15.91 -39.22
C SER A 6 12.71 -16.36 -37.78
N ARG A 7 12.06 -15.72 -36.81
CA ARG A 7 11.79 -16.30 -35.48
C ARG A 7 10.39 -15.88 -35.01
N THR A 8 9.44 -16.73 -35.36
CA THR A 8 8.45 -17.37 -34.48
C THR A 8 7.84 -16.51 -33.37
N ALA A 9 6.66 -15.96 -33.64
CA ALA A 9 5.70 -15.54 -32.63
C ALA A 9 5.09 -16.80 -31.98
N LEU A 10 5.07 -16.87 -30.65
CA LEU A 10 4.31 -17.86 -29.89
C LEU A 10 2.91 -17.30 -29.62
N ASP A 11 2.00 -17.56 -30.55
CA ASP A 11 0.56 -17.52 -30.30
C ASP A 11 0.21 -18.63 -29.30
N ARG A 12 -0.09 -18.27 -28.04
CA ARG A 12 -0.82 -19.18 -27.14
C ARG A 12 -2.32 -19.04 -27.40
N LEU A 13 -2.79 -20.01 -28.18
CA LEU A 13 -4.18 -20.32 -28.46
C LEU A 13 -5.01 -20.40 -27.17
N ARG A 14 -6.09 -19.59 -27.15
CA ARG A 14 -7.27 -19.78 -26.30
C ARG A 14 -7.90 -21.13 -26.62
N THR A 15 -7.97 -22.04 -25.66
CA THR A 15 -8.80 -23.24 -25.76
C THR A 15 -10.25 -22.94 -25.34
N PRO A 16 -11.26 -23.29 -26.14
CA PRO A 16 -12.67 -23.16 -25.76
C PRO A 16 -13.10 -24.31 -24.83
N GLY A 17 -14.14 -24.04 -24.05
CA GLY A 17 -14.60 -24.88 -22.95
C GLY A 17 -15.17 -26.24 -23.33
N ARG A 18 -15.29 -27.08 -22.30
CA ARG A 18 -16.15 -28.26 -22.31
C ARG A 18 -16.92 -28.33 -21.00
N LEU A 19 -18.22 -28.10 -21.12
CA LEU A 19 -19.24 -28.47 -20.15
C LEU A 19 -19.34 -29.99 -20.10
N THR A 20 -19.27 -30.56 -18.90
CA THR A 20 -19.86 -31.87 -18.62
C THR A 20 -20.69 -31.74 -17.35
N GLY A 21 -22.02 -31.71 -17.53
CA GLY A 21 -22.96 -31.78 -16.44
C GLY A 21 -23.00 -33.18 -15.83
N PHE A 22 -23.20 -33.24 -14.54
CA PHE A 22 -23.81 -34.40 -13.87
C PHE A 22 -24.78 -33.89 -12.81
N LEU A 23 -26.06 -34.06 -13.13
CA LEU A 23 -27.19 -33.96 -12.20
C LEU A 23 -27.14 -35.13 -11.24
N LYS A 24 -27.17 -34.86 -9.93
CA LYS A 24 -27.79 -35.77 -8.95
C LYS A 24 -28.62 -34.96 -7.96
N THR A 25 -29.91 -35.02 -8.20
CA THR A 25 -31.02 -34.71 -7.31
C THR A 25 -31.00 -35.61 -6.08
N ALA A 26 -31.18 -35.04 -4.90
CA ALA A 26 -31.75 -35.73 -3.74
C ALA A 26 -32.54 -34.70 -2.91
N SER A 27 -33.87 -34.88 -2.91
CA SER A 27 -34.85 -34.06 -2.23
C SER A 27 -35.03 -34.49 -0.77
N ILE A 28 -35.03 -33.48 0.11
CA ILE A 28 -35.97 -33.19 1.21
C ILE A 28 -36.42 -34.34 2.13
N CYS A 29 -36.08 -34.21 3.42
CA CYS A 29 -37.02 -34.47 4.52
C CYS A 29 -36.87 -33.38 5.59
N VAL A 30 -37.88 -32.51 5.65
CA VAL A 30 -38.11 -31.50 6.69
C VAL A 30 -38.65 -32.21 7.94
N LEU A 31 -38.04 -31.95 9.10
CA LEU A 31 -38.63 -32.25 10.41
C LEU A 31 -38.81 -30.94 11.17
N ILE A 32 -40.08 -30.51 11.23
CA ILE A 32 -40.59 -29.43 12.06
C ILE A 32 -40.76 -29.98 13.48
N ALA A 33 -39.97 -29.50 14.42
CA ALA A 33 -40.25 -29.61 15.86
C ALA A 33 -39.54 -28.46 16.59
N GLY A 34 -40.31 -27.60 17.27
CA GLY A 34 -39.76 -26.58 18.17
C GLY A 34 -40.39 -25.20 18.06
N LEU A 35 -41.71 -25.10 18.01
CA LEU A 35 -42.41 -23.88 18.44
C LEU A 35 -42.31 -23.79 19.97
N LEU A 36 -42.10 -22.57 20.47
CA LEU A 36 -41.89 -22.14 21.87
C LEU A 36 -40.42 -21.90 22.25
N SER A 37 -39.84 -20.85 21.68
CA SER A 37 -38.80 -20.06 22.34
C SER A 37 -39.22 -18.59 22.27
N PRO A 38 -39.13 -17.83 23.39
CA PRO A 38 -39.53 -16.44 23.40
C PRO A 38 -38.71 -15.67 22.36
N LEU A 39 -39.40 -14.86 21.56
CA LEU A 39 -38.82 -13.89 20.65
C LEU A 39 -37.89 -12.98 21.46
N ALA A 40 -36.60 -13.34 21.52
CA ALA A 40 -35.58 -12.38 21.83
C ALA A 40 -35.67 -11.34 20.71
N GLN A 41 -36.12 -10.13 21.06
CA GLN A 41 -35.85 -8.96 20.24
C GLN A 41 -34.34 -8.90 20.09
N THR A 42 -33.83 -9.41 18.96
CA THR A 42 -32.54 -8.97 18.45
C THR A 42 -32.72 -7.49 18.20
N ALA A 43 -32.38 -6.68 19.20
CA ALA A 43 -32.04 -5.29 18.95
C ALA A 43 -31.03 -5.36 17.82
N SER A 44 -31.41 -4.85 16.65
CA SER A 44 -30.46 -4.52 15.60
C SER A 44 -29.37 -3.75 16.33
N ALA A 45 -28.19 -4.34 16.47
CA ALA A 45 -27.03 -3.55 16.80
C ALA A 45 -27.00 -2.52 15.68
N ALA A 46 -27.39 -1.28 15.99
CA ALA A 46 -27.07 -0.18 15.13
C ALA A 46 -25.55 -0.27 15.01
N GLU A 47 -25.05 -0.62 13.82
CA GLU A 47 -23.64 -0.54 13.52
C GLU A 47 -23.21 0.84 14.01
N ALA A 48 -22.33 0.86 15.01
CA ALA A 48 -21.84 2.10 15.55
C ALA A 48 -20.98 2.73 14.45
N THR A 49 -21.61 3.48 13.56
CA THR A 49 -20.93 4.32 12.58
C THR A 49 -19.99 5.22 13.37
N ALA A 50 -18.72 5.25 13.02
CA ALA A 50 -17.78 6.14 13.69
C ALA A 50 -18.30 7.58 13.65
N ALA A 51 -18.06 8.33 14.73
CA ALA A 51 -18.52 9.71 14.80
C ALA A 51 -17.96 10.52 13.62
N ASN A 52 -18.82 11.31 12.97
CA ASN A 52 -18.50 12.12 11.79
C ASN A 52 -18.10 11.34 10.53
N ASP A 53 -18.57 10.09 10.39
CA ASP A 53 -18.53 9.42 9.10
C ASP A 53 -19.60 10.01 8.16
N TYR A 54 -19.14 10.68 7.10
CA TYR A 54 -20.01 11.28 6.09
C TYR A 54 -20.22 10.38 4.87
N CYS A 55 -19.66 9.17 4.87
CA CYS A 55 -19.80 8.23 3.76
C CYS A 55 -21.23 7.70 3.60
N GLY A 56 -21.99 7.60 4.68
CA GLY A 56 -23.40 7.16 4.64
C GLY A 56 -23.58 5.79 3.96
N GLY A 57 -22.59 4.90 4.07
CA GLY A 57 -22.55 3.59 3.39
C GLY A 57 -22.39 3.67 1.86
N GLN A 58 -21.88 4.79 1.33
CA GLN A 58 -21.69 5.01 -0.11
C GLN A 58 -20.24 5.30 -0.52
N CYS A 59 -19.30 5.26 0.43
CA CYS A 59 -17.89 5.27 0.09
C CYS A 59 -17.42 3.83 -0.11
N SER A 60 -16.85 3.57 -1.28
CA SER A 60 -16.22 2.30 -1.56
C SER A 60 -14.83 2.50 -2.15
N ASP A 61 -13.88 1.68 -1.72
CA ASP A 61 -12.51 1.69 -2.25
C ASP A 61 -12.03 0.29 -2.63
N ILE A 62 -10.88 0.22 -3.26
CA ILE A 62 -10.21 -1.05 -3.54
C ILE A 62 -8.74 -0.75 -3.74
N LEU A 63 -7.88 -1.58 -3.15
CA LEU A 63 -6.45 -1.54 -3.34
C LEU A 63 -6.02 -2.85 -3.99
N PRO A 64 -6.00 -2.95 -5.34
CA PRO A 64 -5.80 -4.23 -6.02
C PRO A 64 -4.55 -5.00 -5.57
N PRO A 65 -3.40 -4.36 -5.25
CA PRO A 65 -2.24 -5.04 -4.67
C PRO A 65 -2.37 -5.49 -3.21
N GLY A 66 -3.56 -5.43 -2.60
CA GLY A 66 -3.77 -5.72 -1.18
C GLY A 66 -3.31 -4.60 -0.24
N GLU A 67 -3.70 -4.69 1.03
CA GLU A 67 -3.25 -3.73 2.06
C GLU A 67 -1.79 -4.03 2.46
N ASN A 68 -1.51 -5.29 2.80
CA ASN A 68 -0.22 -5.70 3.34
C ASN A 68 0.83 -5.84 2.24
N GLY A 69 1.69 -4.84 2.10
CA GLY A 69 2.85 -4.86 1.21
C GLY A 69 4.14 -5.32 1.89
N ASN A 70 4.07 -5.92 3.08
CA ASN A 70 5.22 -6.30 3.89
C ASN A 70 5.32 -7.84 4.01
N ALA A 71 6.55 -8.34 4.01
CA ALA A 71 6.86 -9.74 4.25
C ALA A 71 8.18 -9.86 5.03
N THR A 72 8.17 -10.56 6.16
CA THR A 72 9.41 -10.95 6.86
C THR A 72 10.25 -11.90 5.98
N LEU A 73 11.54 -12.07 6.31
CA LEU A 73 12.40 -13.00 5.57
C LEU A 73 11.81 -14.42 5.52
N ALA A 74 11.23 -14.89 6.63
CA ALA A 74 10.59 -16.20 6.68
C ALA A 74 9.42 -16.31 5.69
N GLN A 75 8.58 -15.26 5.61
CA GLN A 75 7.47 -15.22 4.65
C GLN A 75 7.96 -15.16 3.20
N VAL A 76 9.03 -14.42 2.91
CA VAL A 76 9.65 -14.41 1.57
C VAL A 76 10.15 -15.81 1.18
N LEU A 77 10.84 -16.50 2.09
CA LEU A 77 11.33 -17.87 1.84
C LEU A 77 10.19 -18.87 1.68
N LEU A 78 9.11 -18.75 2.46
CA LEU A 78 7.92 -19.57 2.32
C LEU A 78 7.23 -19.34 0.96
N ASN A 79 7.15 -18.08 0.51
CA ASN A 79 6.65 -17.76 -0.82
C ASN A 79 7.50 -18.42 -1.92
N GLN A 80 8.83 -18.33 -1.83
CA GLN A 80 9.72 -18.94 -2.82
C GLN A 80 9.60 -20.47 -2.86
N ALA A 81 9.43 -21.11 -1.70
CA ALA A 81 9.35 -22.57 -1.60
C ALA A 81 7.96 -23.13 -1.96
N PHE A 82 6.89 -22.43 -1.57
CA PHE A 82 5.53 -22.96 -1.59
C PHE A 82 4.49 -22.06 -2.27
N GLY A 83 4.86 -20.85 -2.68
CA GLY A 83 3.94 -19.88 -3.29
C GLY A 83 2.96 -19.23 -2.30
N THR A 84 3.16 -19.41 -0.99
CA THR A 84 2.30 -18.80 0.04
C THR A 84 2.57 -17.30 0.13
N GLN A 85 1.54 -16.47 0.19
CA GLN A 85 1.68 -15.04 0.44
C GLN A 85 1.27 -14.68 1.87
N PRO A 86 1.78 -13.56 2.43
CA PRO A 86 1.21 -12.99 3.65
C PRO A 86 -0.28 -12.70 3.50
N ASP A 87 -1.01 -12.71 4.61
CA ASP A 87 -2.40 -12.27 4.63
C ASP A 87 -2.50 -10.84 4.08
N HIS A 88 -3.59 -10.57 3.35
CA HIS A 88 -3.90 -9.27 2.75
C HIS A 88 -2.90 -8.75 1.70
N ALA A 89 -2.06 -9.62 1.13
CA ALA A 89 -1.07 -9.24 0.10
C ALA A 89 -1.64 -9.16 -1.33
N GLU A 90 -2.77 -9.81 -1.63
CA GLU A 90 -3.39 -9.76 -2.97
C GLU A 90 -4.91 -10.02 -2.96
N ASP A 91 -5.53 -10.05 -1.78
CA ASP A 91 -6.94 -10.44 -1.57
C ASP A 91 -7.97 -9.51 -2.23
N GLN A 92 -7.55 -8.30 -2.58
CA GLN A 92 -8.36 -7.30 -3.25
C GLN A 92 -8.27 -7.34 -4.80
N LEU A 93 -7.30 -8.06 -5.37
CA LEU A 93 -7.11 -8.15 -6.82
C LEU A 93 -8.28 -8.88 -7.51
N GLY A 94 -8.76 -9.96 -6.91
CA GLY A 94 -9.86 -10.76 -7.45
C GLY A 94 -11.16 -9.97 -7.60
N PRO A 95 -11.66 -9.34 -6.51
CA PRO A 95 -12.82 -8.43 -6.57
C PRO A 95 -12.67 -7.34 -7.63
N TYR A 96 -11.50 -6.68 -7.69
CA TYR A 96 -11.24 -5.66 -8.70
C TYR A 96 -11.29 -6.21 -10.13
N ALA A 97 -10.64 -7.34 -10.39
CA ALA A 97 -10.60 -7.95 -11.72
C ALA A 97 -11.98 -8.40 -12.22
N ASN A 98 -12.90 -8.74 -11.31
CA ASN A 98 -14.27 -9.11 -11.66
C ASN A 98 -15.05 -7.94 -12.29
N LEU A 99 -14.67 -6.69 -12.01
CA LEU A 99 -15.33 -5.50 -12.55
C LEU A 99 -15.32 -5.51 -14.09
N ALA A 100 -14.24 -5.96 -14.72
CA ALA A 100 -14.10 -5.99 -16.18
C ALA A 100 -15.17 -6.84 -16.87
N LYS A 101 -15.73 -7.85 -16.19
CA LYS A 101 -16.82 -8.69 -16.71
C LYS A 101 -18.17 -8.35 -16.08
N GLY A 102 -18.17 -7.78 -14.88
CA GLY A 102 -19.35 -7.49 -14.08
C GLY A 102 -19.91 -6.08 -14.24
N TYR A 103 -19.22 -5.18 -14.95
CA TYR A 103 -19.57 -3.76 -14.98
C TYR A 103 -21.01 -3.47 -15.47
N SER A 104 -21.58 -4.31 -16.34
CA SER A 104 -22.94 -4.15 -16.84
C SER A 104 -24.02 -4.33 -15.75
N GLY A 105 -23.67 -4.95 -14.62
CA GLY A 105 -24.55 -5.16 -13.47
C GLY A 105 -24.34 -4.17 -12.33
N LEU A 106 -23.51 -3.14 -12.52
CA LEU A 106 -23.21 -2.17 -11.46
C LEU A 106 -24.43 -1.35 -11.06
N THR A 107 -24.71 -1.37 -9.76
CA THR A 107 -25.71 -0.57 -9.06
C THR A 107 -25.14 -0.18 -7.70
N ASN A 108 -25.77 0.78 -7.03
CA ASN A 108 -25.40 1.10 -5.64
C ASN A 108 -25.45 -0.12 -4.71
N SER A 109 -26.35 -1.07 -4.97
CA SER A 109 -26.47 -2.30 -4.16
C SER A 109 -25.43 -3.37 -4.49
N THR A 110 -24.73 -3.27 -5.61
CA THR A 110 -23.77 -4.29 -6.07
C THR A 110 -22.33 -3.80 -6.10
N ILE A 111 -22.08 -2.50 -5.91
CA ILE A 111 -20.73 -1.91 -5.95
C ILE A 111 -19.76 -2.59 -4.97
N ASN A 112 -20.22 -2.90 -3.76
CA ASN A 112 -19.41 -3.57 -2.71
C ASN A 112 -19.15 -5.07 -2.96
N THR A 113 -19.58 -5.60 -4.12
CA THR A 113 -19.10 -6.91 -4.61
C THR A 113 -17.77 -6.80 -5.36
N PHE A 114 -17.38 -5.59 -5.78
CA PHE A 114 -16.12 -5.29 -6.48
C PHE A 114 -15.18 -4.42 -5.65
N PHE A 115 -15.75 -3.60 -4.76
CA PHE A 115 -15.05 -2.67 -3.86
C PHE A 115 -15.31 -3.03 -2.40
N ASN A 116 -14.51 -2.51 -1.48
CA ASN A 116 -14.69 -2.58 -0.04
C ASN A 116 -15.46 -1.37 0.45
N ASP A 117 -16.09 -1.52 1.62
CA ASP A 117 -16.67 -0.41 2.32
C ASP A 117 -15.54 0.44 2.93
N ALA A 118 -15.54 1.73 2.64
CA ALA A 118 -14.53 2.68 3.13
C ALA A 118 -15.07 3.57 4.26
N SER A 119 -16.14 3.14 4.92
CA SER A 119 -16.71 3.84 6.06
C SER A 119 -15.73 3.83 7.24
N PHE A 120 -15.86 4.80 8.13
CA PHE A 120 -14.98 4.89 9.29
C PHE A 120 -15.39 3.91 10.39
N GLY A 121 -14.38 3.32 11.02
CA GLY A 121 -14.53 2.33 12.08
C GLY A 121 -14.63 0.89 11.55
N VAL A 122 -14.56 -0.06 12.47
CA VAL A 122 -14.68 -1.50 12.18
C VAL A 122 -15.74 -2.07 13.12
N PRO A 123 -16.76 -2.79 12.61
CA PRO A 123 -17.69 -3.52 13.46
C PRO A 123 -16.95 -4.49 14.39
N SER A 124 -17.40 -4.63 15.64
CA SER A 124 -16.66 -5.37 16.67
C SER A 124 -16.40 -6.84 16.34
N ASP A 125 -17.29 -7.47 15.58
CA ASP A 125 -17.15 -8.83 15.07
C ASP A 125 -16.21 -8.94 13.85
N GLN A 126 -15.90 -7.82 13.21
CA GLN A 126 -14.99 -7.69 12.07
C GLN A 126 -13.59 -7.19 12.45
N VAL A 127 -13.32 -6.91 13.74
CA VAL A 127 -11.99 -6.52 14.22
C VAL A 127 -11.02 -7.70 14.18
N ALA A 128 -9.93 -7.57 13.44
CA ALA A 128 -8.82 -8.53 13.43
C ALA A 128 -7.83 -8.26 14.56
N SER A 129 -7.47 -6.99 14.75
CA SER A 129 -6.54 -6.58 15.81
C SER A 129 -6.77 -5.13 16.23
N THR A 130 -6.36 -4.83 17.47
CA THR A 130 -6.36 -3.49 18.05
C THR A 130 -4.99 -3.23 18.67
N LEU A 131 -4.41 -2.08 18.38
CA LEU A 131 -3.03 -1.70 18.72
C LEU A 131 -2.98 -0.25 19.23
N SER A 132 -2.26 -0.03 20.32
CA SER A 132 -1.80 1.28 20.78
C SER A 132 -0.32 1.43 20.41
N PRO A 133 0.03 2.10 19.29
CA PRO A 133 1.40 2.13 18.79
C PRO A 133 2.31 2.81 19.80
N ALA A 134 3.47 2.20 20.07
CA ALA A 134 4.43 2.63 21.10
C ALA A 134 3.82 2.81 22.52
N GLY A 135 2.73 2.12 22.84
CA GLY A 135 2.04 2.25 24.13
C GLY A 135 1.33 3.59 24.33
N ARG A 136 1.12 4.36 23.26
CA ARG A 136 0.42 5.65 23.31
C ARG A 136 -1.05 5.48 23.68
N THR A 137 -1.56 6.39 24.48
CA THR A 137 -2.98 6.41 24.90
C THR A 137 -3.83 7.38 24.11
N ASP A 138 -3.22 8.23 23.27
CA ASP A 138 -3.90 9.24 22.46
C ASP A 138 -4.15 8.80 21.02
N VAL A 139 -3.84 7.54 20.67
CA VAL A 139 -4.13 6.94 19.37
C VAL A 139 -4.34 5.43 19.48
N THR A 140 -5.28 4.90 18.70
CA THR A 140 -5.54 3.47 18.53
C THR A 140 -5.64 3.15 17.04
N ILE A 141 -5.02 2.04 16.64
CA ILE A 141 -5.11 1.46 15.29
C ILE A 141 -5.92 0.17 15.40
N VAL A 142 -7.01 0.07 14.64
CA VAL A 142 -7.83 -1.15 14.52
C VAL A 142 -7.71 -1.65 13.09
N ARG A 143 -7.40 -2.93 12.88
CA ARG A 143 -7.41 -3.54 11.54
C ARG A 143 -8.62 -4.42 11.35
N ASP A 144 -9.24 -4.34 10.19
CA ASP A 144 -10.37 -5.17 9.82
C ASP A 144 -9.93 -6.60 9.38
N LYS A 145 -10.82 -7.59 9.50
CA LYS A 145 -10.54 -8.99 9.11
C LYS A 145 -10.56 -9.24 7.61
N LYS A 146 -11.31 -8.44 6.85
CA LYS A 146 -11.58 -8.68 5.44
C LYS A 146 -10.39 -8.31 4.57
N THR A 147 -9.76 -7.17 4.87
CA THR A 147 -8.74 -6.54 4.04
C THR A 147 -7.50 -6.10 4.81
N GLY A 148 -7.55 -6.11 6.14
CA GLY A 148 -6.43 -5.67 6.96
C GLY A 148 -6.23 -4.15 7.00
N VAL A 149 -7.15 -3.36 6.47
CA VAL A 149 -7.08 -1.90 6.37
C VAL A 149 -7.02 -1.29 7.78
N PRO A 150 -6.07 -0.38 8.05
CA PRO A 150 -5.95 0.26 9.35
C PRO A 150 -6.93 1.42 9.51
N HIS A 151 -7.78 1.35 10.52
CA HIS A 151 -8.63 2.44 11.00
C HIS A 151 -7.95 3.11 12.21
N ILE A 152 -7.49 4.35 12.01
CA ILE A 152 -6.75 5.11 13.03
C ILE A 152 -7.67 6.12 13.71
N THR A 153 -7.81 5.99 15.03
CA THR A 153 -8.56 6.95 15.86
C THR A 153 -7.62 7.59 16.87
N GLY A 154 -7.40 8.90 16.76
CA GLY A 154 -6.62 9.69 17.72
C GLY A 154 -7.46 10.71 18.49
N THR A 155 -7.06 11.02 19.72
CA THR A 155 -7.65 12.09 20.55
C THR A 155 -6.93 13.42 20.39
N THR A 156 -5.75 13.40 19.77
CA THR A 156 -4.98 14.58 19.36
C THR A 156 -4.61 14.46 17.89
N ARG A 157 -4.40 15.60 17.23
CA ARG A 157 -3.92 15.60 15.84
C ARG A 157 -2.58 14.90 15.70
N TYR A 158 -1.64 15.16 16.61
CA TYR A 158 -0.36 14.48 16.64
C TYR A 158 -0.54 12.96 16.73
N GLY A 159 -1.40 12.49 17.64
CA GLY A 159 -1.70 11.07 17.81
C GLY A 159 -2.22 10.44 16.53
N THR A 160 -3.17 11.08 15.86
CA THR A 160 -3.71 10.59 14.57
C THR A 160 -2.65 10.51 13.48
N GLU A 161 -1.87 11.57 13.26
CA GLU A 161 -0.80 11.60 12.24
C GLU A 161 0.30 10.56 12.55
N PHE A 162 0.67 10.42 13.84
CA PHE A 162 1.59 9.38 14.30
C PHE A 162 1.06 7.97 14.02
N GLY A 163 -0.22 7.71 14.33
CA GLY A 163 -0.85 6.42 14.05
C GLY A 163 -0.89 6.10 12.55
N ALA A 164 -1.17 7.09 11.72
CA ALA A 164 -1.14 6.95 10.27
C ALA A 164 0.26 6.59 9.76
N GLY A 165 1.30 7.26 10.26
CA GLY A 165 2.69 6.93 9.90
C GLY A 165 3.12 5.54 10.35
N TYR A 166 2.73 5.13 11.56
CA TYR A 166 3.02 3.80 12.09
C TYR A 166 2.34 2.70 11.26
N ALA A 167 1.06 2.87 10.92
CA ALA A 167 0.32 1.92 10.09
C ALA A 167 0.87 1.86 8.66
N ALA A 168 1.18 3.00 8.04
CA ALA A 168 1.78 3.03 6.71
C ALA A 168 3.12 2.30 6.67
N ALA A 169 3.95 2.44 7.71
CA ALA A 169 5.20 1.71 7.80
C ALA A 169 4.99 0.21 8.04
N GLN A 170 3.98 -0.19 8.83
CA GLN A 170 3.60 -1.61 8.98
C GLN A 170 3.39 -2.30 7.63
N ASP A 171 2.73 -1.61 6.71
CA ASP A 171 2.32 -2.19 5.43
C ASP A 171 3.32 -1.93 4.30
N ARG A 172 4.10 -0.83 4.35
CA ARG A 172 4.86 -0.32 3.18
C ARG A 172 6.27 0.18 3.48
N LEU A 173 6.86 -0.12 4.65
CA LEU A 173 8.18 0.40 5.04
C LEU A 173 9.26 0.21 3.95
N TRP A 174 9.43 -1.00 3.42
CA TRP A 174 10.43 -1.26 2.37
C TRP A 174 10.19 -0.44 1.10
N LEU A 175 8.92 -0.32 0.68
CA LEU A 175 8.53 0.47 -0.48
C LEU A 175 8.87 1.96 -0.29
N MET A 176 8.58 2.50 0.89
CA MET A 176 8.90 3.87 1.24
C MET A 176 10.43 4.11 1.20
N ASP A 177 11.20 3.15 1.68
CA ASP A 177 12.65 3.18 1.64
C ASP A 177 13.23 3.12 0.23
N VAL A 178 12.68 2.26 -0.63
CA VAL A 178 13.03 2.22 -2.04
C VAL A 178 12.83 3.59 -2.67
N PHE A 179 11.69 4.24 -2.45
CA PHE A 179 11.39 5.51 -3.09
C PHE A 179 12.19 6.71 -2.55
N ARG A 180 12.56 6.73 -1.26
CA ARG A 180 13.47 7.78 -0.74
C ARG A 180 14.87 7.68 -1.36
N HIS A 181 15.31 6.49 -1.75
CA HIS A 181 16.57 6.27 -2.45
C HIS A 181 16.46 6.52 -3.96
N VAL A 182 15.33 6.19 -4.60
CA VAL A 182 15.06 6.56 -6.00
C VAL A 182 15.12 8.07 -6.18
N GLY A 183 14.44 8.83 -5.31
CA GLY A 183 14.43 10.30 -5.36
C GLY A 183 15.81 10.95 -5.17
N ARG A 184 16.81 10.17 -4.71
CA ARG A 184 18.20 10.60 -4.50
C ARG A 184 19.19 10.03 -5.51
N GLY A 185 18.75 9.19 -6.45
CA GLY A 185 19.65 8.46 -7.33
C GLY A 185 20.56 7.49 -6.56
N GLN A 186 20.08 6.91 -5.46
CA GLN A 186 20.83 6.03 -4.55
C GLN A 186 20.27 4.60 -4.53
N LEU A 187 19.33 4.26 -5.41
CA LEU A 187 18.65 2.96 -5.38
C LEU A 187 19.64 1.81 -5.65
N THR A 188 20.58 1.99 -6.59
CA THR A 188 21.53 0.94 -6.96
C THR A 188 22.41 0.51 -5.78
N ALA A 189 22.83 1.45 -4.94
CA ALA A 189 23.61 1.15 -3.73
C ALA A 189 22.74 0.55 -2.61
N PHE A 190 21.46 0.93 -2.55
CA PHE A 190 20.54 0.52 -1.49
C PHE A 190 19.88 -0.85 -1.74
N ALA A 191 19.30 -1.07 -2.91
CA ALA A 191 18.52 -2.27 -3.25
C ALA A 191 19.24 -3.21 -4.23
N GLY A 192 20.51 -2.93 -4.55
CA GLY A 192 21.36 -3.76 -5.40
C GLY A 192 21.43 -3.33 -6.86
N GLY A 193 22.49 -3.77 -7.53
CA GLY A 193 22.91 -3.27 -8.84
C GLY A 193 22.19 -3.82 -10.07
N ALA A 194 20.97 -4.31 -9.95
CA ALA A 194 20.20 -4.80 -11.10
C ALA A 194 20.01 -3.67 -12.14
N ALA A 195 20.06 -4.01 -13.43
CA ALA A 195 19.91 -3.02 -14.51
C ALA A 195 18.57 -2.24 -14.44
N SER A 196 17.51 -2.88 -13.92
CA SER A 196 16.23 -2.23 -13.66
C SER A 196 16.30 -1.17 -12.57
N ASN A 197 17.05 -1.43 -11.48
CA ASN A 197 17.23 -0.46 -10.40
C ASN A 197 18.02 0.76 -10.89
N GLN A 198 19.09 0.52 -11.65
CA GLN A 198 19.87 1.57 -12.30
C GLN A 198 19.01 2.40 -13.27
N GLY A 199 18.17 1.74 -14.09
CA GLY A 199 17.27 2.41 -15.01
C GLY A 199 16.24 3.28 -14.29
N LEU A 200 15.62 2.75 -13.24
CA LEU A 200 14.62 3.44 -12.43
C LEU A 200 15.20 4.69 -11.76
N GLU A 201 16.35 4.57 -11.09
CA GLU A 201 16.98 5.71 -10.42
C GLU A 201 17.39 6.80 -11.43
N GLN A 202 17.97 6.42 -12.57
CA GLN A 202 18.39 7.37 -13.61
C GLN A 202 17.19 8.07 -14.26
N GLN A 203 16.06 7.37 -14.41
CA GLN A 203 14.84 7.97 -14.93
C GLN A 203 14.36 9.11 -14.04
N PHE A 204 14.28 8.89 -12.72
CA PHE A 204 13.74 9.90 -11.81
C PHE A 204 14.76 10.98 -11.46
N TRP A 205 16.00 10.59 -11.16
CA TRP A 205 17.05 11.52 -10.75
C TRP A 205 17.34 12.58 -11.82
N ARG A 206 17.32 12.22 -13.11
CA ARG A 206 17.55 13.20 -14.20
C ARG A 206 16.48 14.30 -14.27
N ASN A 207 15.28 14.03 -13.78
CA ASN A 207 14.16 14.98 -13.82
C ASN A 207 14.05 15.82 -12.55
N ALA A 208 14.55 15.33 -11.41
CA ALA A 208 14.53 16.04 -10.14
C ALA A 208 15.82 15.80 -9.31
N PRO A 209 17.00 16.28 -9.77
CA PRO A 209 18.29 16.02 -9.15
C PRO A 209 18.55 16.92 -7.93
N TYR A 210 17.65 16.92 -6.96
CA TYR A 210 17.73 17.78 -5.78
C TYR A 210 18.79 17.28 -4.78
N SER A 211 19.66 18.19 -4.33
CA SER A 211 20.54 17.94 -3.20
C SER A 211 19.78 18.00 -1.87
N GLU A 212 20.37 17.50 -0.77
CA GLU A 212 19.77 17.65 0.56
C GLU A 212 19.51 19.11 0.95
N ALA A 213 20.35 20.04 0.49
CA ALA A 213 20.14 21.47 0.72
C ALA A 213 18.92 21.99 -0.06
N ASP A 214 18.69 21.50 -1.29
CA ASP A 214 17.50 21.87 -2.07
C ASP A 214 16.22 21.30 -1.45
N LEU A 215 16.28 20.05 -0.96
CA LEU A 215 15.15 19.43 -0.26
C LEU A 215 14.79 20.21 1.02
N GLN A 216 15.79 20.60 1.81
CA GLN A 216 15.57 21.40 3.01
C GLN A 216 15.03 22.79 2.66
N ALA A 217 15.60 23.45 1.65
CA ALA A 217 15.14 24.77 1.21
C ALA A 217 13.68 24.74 0.75
N GLN A 218 13.22 23.66 0.10
CA GLN A 218 11.80 23.50 -0.27
C GLN A 218 10.89 23.47 0.96
N ILE A 219 11.29 22.80 2.03
CA ILE A 219 10.56 22.76 3.30
C ILE A 219 10.52 24.14 3.93
N ASP A 220 11.69 24.78 4.06
CA ASP A 220 11.81 26.09 4.70
C ASP A 220 10.98 27.14 3.95
N ASN A 221 11.03 27.13 2.61
CA ASN A 221 10.22 28.00 1.77
C ASN A 221 8.72 27.69 1.89
N ALA A 222 8.31 26.43 1.91
CA ALA A 222 6.91 26.06 2.09
C ALA A 222 6.38 26.55 3.44
N VAL A 223 7.18 26.44 4.50
CA VAL A 223 6.80 26.90 5.84
C VAL A 223 6.74 28.42 5.91
N ALA A 224 7.77 29.12 5.42
CA ALA A 224 7.87 30.57 5.45
C ALA A 224 6.73 31.27 4.67
N ASN A 225 6.33 30.70 3.53
CA ASN A 225 5.34 31.32 2.64
C ASN A 225 3.88 30.99 3.00
N ASN A 226 3.63 30.06 3.92
CA ASN A 226 2.27 29.59 4.26
C ASN A 226 1.85 29.87 5.72
N GLY A 227 2.65 30.65 6.47
CA GLY A 227 2.33 31.09 7.83
C GLY A 227 1.92 29.93 8.76
N ALA A 228 0.82 30.11 9.50
CA ALA A 228 0.34 29.11 10.46
C ALA A 228 -0.01 27.76 9.80
N ARG A 229 -0.49 27.74 8.55
CA ARG A 229 -0.78 26.49 7.83
C ARG A 229 0.49 25.74 7.47
N GLY A 230 1.55 26.46 7.06
CA GLY A 230 2.87 25.88 6.79
C GLY A 230 3.48 25.25 8.04
N GLN A 231 3.42 25.96 9.17
CA GLN A 231 3.88 25.43 10.46
C GLN A 231 3.11 24.19 10.91
N GLN A 232 1.79 24.21 10.73
CA GLN A 232 0.95 23.06 11.05
C GLN A 232 1.29 21.85 10.17
N ALA A 233 1.41 22.03 8.85
CA ALA A 233 1.76 20.95 7.93
C ALA A 233 3.13 20.33 8.27
N LEU A 234 4.12 21.15 8.65
CA LEU A 234 5.40 20.66 9.13
C LEU A 234 5.27 19.84 10.43
N ALA A 235 4.43 20.28 11.37
CA ALA A 235 4.18 19.53 12.60
C ALA A 235 3.53 18.17 12.32
N ASP A 236 2.58 18.11 11.38
CA ASP A 236 1.90 16.87 10.99
C ASP A 236 2.85 15.89 10.32
N ALA A 237 3.66 16.40 9.37
CA ALA A 237 4.68 15.61 8.68
C ALA A 237 5.68 15.01 9.68
N ASN A 238 6.13 15.79 10.67
CA ASN A 238 7.00 15.27 11.73
C ASN A 238 6.30 14.23 12.62
N ALA A 239 5.01 14.41 12.93
CA ALA A 239 4.25 13.42 13.69
C ALA A 239 4.11 12.10 12.92
N TYR A 240 3.81 12.17 11.62
CA TYR A 240 3.77 11.02 10.72
C TYR A 240 5.12 10.29 10.65
N LEU A 241 6.22 11.04 10.47
CA LEU A 241 7.56 10.45 10.48
C LEU A 241 7.94 9.83 11.83
N ALA A 242 7.52 10.44 12.95
CA ALA A 242 7.70 9.83 14.26
C ALA A 242 6.97 8.48 14.38
N GLY A 243 5.78 8.35 13.76
CA GLY A 243 5.05 7.09 13.63
C GLY A 243 5.83 6.03 12.85
N ILE A 244 6.35 6.39 11.68
CA ILE A 244 7.18 5.51 10.84
C ILE A 244 8.41 5.03 11.61
N ASN A 245 9.15 5.96 12.21
CA ASN A 245 10.38 5.65 12.94
C ASN A 245 10.11 4.79 14.16
N SER A 246 8.96 4.99 14.82
CA SER A 246 8.53 4.12 15.90
C SER A 246 8.22 2.69 15.43
N TYR A 247 7.69 2.50 14.22
CA TYR A 247 7.53 1.16 13.66
C TYR A 247 8.88 0.54 13.27
N ILE A 248 9.81 1.32 12.73
CA ILE A 248 11.19 0.87 12.47
C ILE A 248 11.80 0.31 13.77
N ASP A 249 11.75 1.07 14.86
CA ASP A 249 12.30 0.64 16.15
C ASP A 249 11.61 -0.63 16.68
N ALA A 250 10.28 -0.67 16.59
CA ALA A 250 9.50 -1.81 17.08
C ALA A 250 9.77 -3.08 16.26
N SER A 251 9.84 -2.95 14.93
CA SER A 251 10.08 -4.07 14.02
C SER A 251 11.51 -4.56 14.06
N ASP A 252 12.50 -3.68 14.22
CA ASP A 252 13.90 -4.03 14.43
C ASP A 252 14.12 -4.80 15.73
N SER A 253 13.56 -4.29 16.83
CA SER A 253 13.65 -4.93 18.15
C SER A 253 12.91 -6.28 18.18
N GLY A 254 11.72 -6.33 17.58
CA GLY A 254 10.90 -7.54 17.50
C GLY A 254 11.26 -8.50 16.37
N ARG A 255 12.22 -8.14 15.50
CA ARG A 255 12.68 -8.93 14.34
C ARG A 255 11.57 -9.32 13.36
N TYR A 256 10.62 -8.42 13.14
CA TYR A 256 9.53 -8.56 12.16
C TYR A 256 9.57 -7.47 11.08
N PHE A 257 10.73 -6.84 10.89
CA PHE A 257 10.97 -5.91 9.79
C PHE A 257 10.90 -6.63 8.41
N PRO A 258 10.69 -5.88 7.32
CA PRO A 258 10.69 -6.43 5.96
C PRO A 258 11.94 -7.26 5.65
N GLY A 259 11.75 -8.46 5.13
CA GLY A 259 12.82 -9.42 4.83
C GLY A 259 13.80 -8.92 3.79
N GLU A 260 13.38 -7.97 2.95
CA GLU A 260 14.18 -7.30 1.96
C GLU A 260 15.41 -6.61 2.57
N TYR A 261 15.33 -6.09 3.79
CA TYR A 261 16.50 -5.55 4.50
C TYR A 261 17.58 -6.59 4.75
N VAL A 262 17.20 -7.87 4.96
CA VAL A 262 18.19 -8.95 5.02
C VAL A 262 18.72 -9.26 3.62
N LEU A 263 17.82 -9.42 2.66
CA LEU A 263 18.17 -9.83 1.30
C LEU A 263 19.08 -8.83 0.57
N THR A 264 19.02 -7.56 0.98
CA THR A 264 19.86 -6.48 0.43
C THR A 264 21.04 -6.12 1.32
N GLY A 265 21.23 -6.81 2.45
CA GLY A 265 22.43 -6.70 3.29
C GLY A 265 22.42 -5.60 4.34
N HIS A 266 21.27 -4.96 4.59
CA HIS A 266 21.12 -3.95 5.66
C HIS A 266 20.94 -4.56 7.04
N LYS A 267 20.42 -5.79 7.13
CA LYS A 267 20.23 -6.54 8.38
C LYS A 267 20.78 -7.96 8.28
N ASP A 268 21.39 -8.46 9.34
CA ASP A 268 21.78 -9.87 9.45
C ASP A 268 20.67 -10.69 10.13
N SER A 269 20.20 -11.76 9.48
CA SER A 269 19.04 -12.53 9.97
C SER A 269 19.29 -13.29 11.28
N ILE A 270 20.56 -13.57 11.62
CA ILE A 270 20.92 -14.34 12.82
C ILE A 270 21.21 -13.41 13.98
N THR A 271 22.18 -12.52 13.79
CA THR A 271 22.68 -11.60 14.82
C THR A 271 21.80 -10.38 15.01
N ASN A 272 20.95 -10.03 14.03
CA ASN A 272 20.25 -8.75 13.93
C ASN A 272 21.18 -7.54 13.83
N ALA A 273 22.45 -7.75 13.45
CA ALA A 273 23.37 -6.66 13.16
C ALA A 273 22.90 -5.87 11.93
N GLY A 274 23.36 -4.62 11.81
CA GLY A 274 22.95 -3.69 10.76
C GLY A 274 21.81 -2.76 11.19
N THR A 275 21.39 -1.87 10.29
CA THR A 275 20.48 -0.76 10.61
C THR A 275 19.39 -0.59 9.56
N ILE A 276 18.24 -0.07 10.00
CA ILE A 276 17.20 0.49 9.14
C ILE A 276 17.15 1.97 9.50
N ASP A 277 17.53 2.84 8.56
CA ASP A 277 17.68 4.25 8.85
C ASP A 277 16.32 4.91 9.08
N HIS A 278 16.22 5.70 10.14
CA HIS A 278 15.05 6.53 10.41
C HIS A 278 14.77 7.51 9.27
N PHE A 279 13.50 7.80 9.04
CA PHE A 279 13.05 8.83 8.11
C PHE A 279 13.20 10.22 8.72
N LYS A 280 13.59 11.16 7.86
CA LYS A 280 13.68 12.60 8.13
C LYS A 280 12.76 13.38 7.19
N ILE A 281 12.50 14.64 7.51
CA ILE A 281 11.58 15.48 6.74
C ILE A 281 11.99 15.62 5.27
N THR A 282 13.29 15.61 4.95
CA THR A 282 13.77 15.66 3.56
C THR A 282 13.43 14.39 2.78
N ASP A 283 13.18 13.26 3.44
CA ASP A 283 12.73 12.03 2.76
C ASP A 283 11.33 12.21 2.15
N LEU A 284 10.42 12.92 2.83
CA LEU A 284 9.09 13.19 2.25
C LEU A 284 9.20 14.02 0.97
N VAL A 285 10.11 15.00 0.94
CA VAL A 285 10.34 15.82 -0.27
C VAL A 285 11.04 15.01 -1.36
N ALA A 286 11.96 14.12 -1.00
CA ALA A 286 12.59 13.20 -1.96
C ALA A 286 11.57 12.23 -2.57
N LEU A 287 10.61 11.69 -1.79
CA LEU A 287 9.51 10.90 -2.34
C LEU A 287 8.58 11.75 -3.21
N ALA A 288 8.24 12.95 -2.76
CA ALA A 288 7.39 13.87 -3.52
C ALA A 288 8.03 14.26 -4.86
N SER A 289 9.36 14.36 -4.94
CA SER A 289 10.07 14.65 -6.19
C SER A 289 9.95 13.50 -7.19
N VAL A 290 9.94 12.23 -6.74
CA VAL A 290 9.67 11.07 -7.61
C VAL A 290 8.27 11.14 -8.20
N ILE A 291 7.27 11.44 -7.37
CA ILE A 291 5.87 11.59 -7.83
C ILE A 291 5.75 12.78 -8.80
N GLY A 292 6.36 13.91 -8.45
CA GLY A 292 6.40 15.10 -9.30
C GLY A 292 7.08 14.83 -10.65
N ALA A 293 8.18 14.09 -10.66
CA ALA A 293 8.83 13.66 -11.89
C ALA A 293 7.98 12.67 -12.69
N LEU A 294 7.29 11.73 -12.05
CA LEU A 294 6.42 10.76 -12.73
C LEU A 294 5.32 11.45 -13.55
N PHE A 295 4.66 12.46 -12.97
CA PHE A 295 3.51 13.14 -13.59
C PHE A 295 3.84 14.47 -14.27
N GLY A 296 5.00 15.05 -13.97
CA GLY A 296 5.40 16.38 -14.44
C GLY A 296 6.53 16.41 -15.46
N SER A 297 7.27 15.32 -15.68
CA SER A 297 8.42 15.28 -16.60
C SER A 297 8.08 15.15 -18.10
N GLY A 298 6.82 15.36 -18.49
CA GLY A 298 6.45 15.36 -19.90
C GLY A 298 7.12 16.53 -20.65
N GLY A 299 8.00 16.23 -21.62
CA GLY A 299 8.72 17.26 -22.39
C GLY A 299 10.20 16.90 -22.62
N GLY A 300 11.06 17.89 -22.84
CA GLY A 300 12.52 17.71 -22.90
C GLY A 300 13.08 17.17 -24.23
N GLY A 301 12.24 17.07 -25.26
CA GLY A 301 12.65 16.67 -26.60
C GLY A 301 13.31 17.77 -27.42
N GLU A 302 13.48 19.00 -26.91
CA GLU A 302 13.90 20.13 -27.75
C GLU A 302 15.27 19.92 -28.38
N VAL A 303 16.20 19.28 -27.68
CA VAL A 303 17.53 18.98 -28.24
C VAL A 303 17.44 17.97 -29.39
N ASN A 304 16.70 16.87 -29.21
CA ASN A 304 16.49 15.88 -30.26
C ASN A 304 15.70 16.46 -31.44
N ASN A 305 14.73 17.34 -31.16
CA ASN A 305 13.95 18.06 -32.15
C ASN A 305 14.83 19.06 -32.92
N ALA A 306 15.73 19.77 -32.24
CA ALA A 306 16.68 20.69 -32.85
C ALA A 306 17.69 19.95 -33.74
N ILE A 307 18.22 18.81 -33.27
CA ILE A 307 19.08 17.93 -34.09
C ILE A 307 18.32 17.43 -35.32
N SER A 308 17.08 17.00 -35.16
CA SER A 308 16.24 16.54 -36.27
C SER A 308 15.96 17.67 -37.28
N LEU A 309 15.72 18.90 -36.80
CA LEU A 309 15.52 20.08 -37.62
C LEU A 309 16.78 20.48 -38.40
N MET A 310 17.96 20.41 -37.77
CA MET A 310 19.24 20.68 -38.44
C MET A 310 19.59 19.65 -39.52
N ALA A 311 19.03 18.44 -39.43
CA ALA A 311 19.24 17.35 -40.37
C ALA A 311 18.23 17.30 -41.52
N ALA A 312 17.19 18.16 -41.51
CA ALA A 312 16.14 18.26 -42.52
C ALA A 312 16.47 19.33 -43.58
#